data_AF-A0AAN9GH80-F1
#
_entry.id   AF-A0AAN9GH80-F1
#
_cell.length_a   1.000
_cell.length_b   1.000
_cell.length_c   1.000
_cell.angle_alpha   90.00
_cell.angle_beta   90.00
_cell.angle_gamma   90.00
#
_symmetry.space_group_name_H-M   'P 1'
#
loop_
_entity.id
_entity.type
_entity.pdbx_description
1 polymer ?
#
loop_
_entity_poly.entity_id
_entity_poly.type
_entity_poly.pdbx_seq_one_letter_code
_entity_poly.pdbx_strand_id
1 'polypeptide(L)'
;MFVAAIFSALLAVTVAQQFPPQNLPSSCAATLCPRGTICTEIFDPSTGVVQAQCLSQDFGRPRPSCNNVRCGPGQRCVLQQVQCIRAPCPALPFCVRVPVFVTKPGTCPRQTLTRGGRSGLCAPRCRSDGECPGNDKCCRSFSCGQTCRSPSDITCANVRCTGGLTCFDRPLPCFNRPCPTRPVCEEAVIIPLPDQCPVFAAVVDPSCFRRDRCVSDNRFTSCPRGTLCCSTPCGRRCLRPQ
;
A
#
# COMPACT_ATOMS: atom_id res chain seq x y z
N MET A 1 4.02 -35.77 -100.72
CA MET A 1 3.74 -36.44 -99.42
C MET A 1 4.12 -35.49 -98.31
N PHE A 2 3.13 -35.09 -97.50
CA PHE A 2 3.22 -34.51 -96.15
C PHE A 2 4.02 -33.20 -95.98
N VAL A 3 3.47 -32.05 -96.35
CA VAL A 3 2.57 -31.23 -95.52
C VAL A 3 2.04 -31.93 -94.25
N ALA A 4 2.82 -31.87 -93.17
CA ALA A 4 2.36 -31.97 -91.79
C ALA A 4 3.40 -31.23 -90.93
N ALA A 5 3.29 -29.90 -90.87
CA ALA A 5 2.64 -29.25 -89.73
C ALA A 5 3.58 -29.33 -88.51
N ILE A 6 4.52 -28.40 -88.29
CA ILE A 6 4.31 -27.01 -87.80
C ILE A 6 3.34 -26.92 -86.58
N PHE A 7 2.81 -28.05 -86.10
CA PHE A 7 1.80 -28.15 -85.04
C PHE A 7 2.37 -28.57 -83.69
N SER A 8 3.68 -28.44 -83.47
CA SER A 8 4.30 -28.68 -82.16
C SER A 8 4.40 -27.41 -81.31
N ALA A 9 4.03 -26.24 -81.84
CA ALA A 9 4.14 -24.95 -81.14
C ALA A 9 2.80 -24.40 -80.60
N LEU A 10 1.68 -25.11 -80.76
CA LEU A 10 0.34 -24.56 -80.53
C LEU A 10 -0.50 -25.28 -79.45
N LEU A 11 0.05 -26.26 -78.71
CA LEU A 11 -0.77 -27.11 -77.82
C LEU A 11 -0.31 -27.28 -76.37
N ALA A 12 0.51 -26.37 -75.83
CA ALA A 12 0.72 -26.32 -74.37
C ALA A 12 0.90 -24.90 -73.81
N VAL A 13 0.38 -23.88 -74.50
CA VAL A 13 0.14 -22.54 -73.92
C VAL A 13 -1.04 -22.56 -72.93
N THR A 14 -1.67 -23.73 -72.69
CA THR A 14 -2.91 -23.86 -71.92
C THR A 14 -2.76 -24.45 -70.51
N VAL A 15 -1.62 -24.22 -69.85
CA VAL A 15 -1.55 -24.30 -68.37
C VAL A 15 -1.02 -22.99 -67.78
N ALA A 16 -1.35 -21.86 -68.41
CA ALA A 16 -1.62 -20.65 -67.64
C ALA A 16 -3.10 -20.73 -67.23
N GLN A 17 -3.40 -21.56 -66.22
CA GLN A 17 -4.70 -21.49 -65.55
C GLN A 17 -4.82 -20.09 -64.94
N GLN A 18 -5.43 -19.18 -65.70
CA GLN A 18 -6.59 -18.40 -65.27
C GLN A 18 -6.59 -17.96 -63.79
N PHE A 19 -5.54 -17.30 -63.32
CA PHE A 19 -5.73 -16.32 -62.25
C PHE A 19 -5.96 -14.98 -62.95
N PRO A 20 -7.18 -14.42 -62.91
CA PRO A 20 -7.39 -13.05 -63.39
C PRO A 20 -6.36 -12.14 -62.70
N PRO A 21 -5.82 -11.09 -63.37
CA PRO A 21 -5.13 -10.03 -62.68
C PRO A 21 -6.19 -9.30 -61.86
N GLN A 22 -6.51 -9.83 -60.69
CA GLN A 22 -7.29 -9.11 -59.71
C GLN A 22 -6.35 -8.05 -59.15
N ASN A 23 -6.21 -6.95 -59.89
CA ASN A 23 -6.05 -5.62 -59.33
C ASN A 23 -7.31 -5.30 -58.48
N LEU A 24 -7.66 -6.19 -57.54
CA LEU A 24 -8.56 -5.83 -56.46
C LEU A 24 -7.73 -5.02 -55.48
N PRO A 25 -8.19 -3.83 -55.06
CA PRO A 25 -7.56 -3.16 -53.95
C PRO A 25 -7.50 -4.15 -52.79
N SER A 26 -6.30 -4.43 -52.26
CA SER A 26 -6.14 -5.25 -51.06
C SER A 26 -7.15 -4.76 -50.02
N SER A 27 -7.91 -5.65 -49.40
CA SER A 27 -8.97 -5.23 -48.48
C SER A 27 -8.40 -4.45 -47.28
N CYS A 28 -7.11 -4.65 -46.97
CA CYS A 28 -6.31 -3.86 -46.03
C CYS A 28 -5.89 -2.47 -46.53
N ALA A 29 -5.94 -2.17 -47.84
CA ALA A 29 -5.71 -0.83 -48.37
C ALA A 29 -6.92 0.10 -48.19
N ALA A 30 -8.12 -0.48 -48.08
CA ALA A 30 -9.36 0.25 -47.83
C ALA A 30 -9.80 0.25 -46.35
N THR A 31 -9.13 -0.51 -45.49
CA THR A 31 -9.51 -0.70 -44.07
C THR A 31 -8.67 0.16 -43.14
N LEU A 32 -9.32 1.06 -42.40
CA LEU A 32 -8.68 1.85 -41.33
C LEU A 32 -8.72 1.09 -40.01
N CYS A 33 -7.64 0.36 -39.71
CA CYS A 33 -7.51 -0.36 -38.45
C CYS A 33 -7.27 0.61 -37.25
N PRO A 34 -7.83 0.31 -36.07
CA PRO A 34 -7.57 1.06 -34.84
C PRO A 34 -6.08 1.11 -34.49
N ARG A 35 -5.63 2.17 -33.81
CA ARG A 35 -4.23 2.30 -33.35
C ARG A 35 -3.79 1.07 -32.55
N GLY A 36 -2.65 0.48 -32.93
CA GLY A 36 -2.07 -0.70 -32.27
C GLY A 36 -2.50 -2.05 -32.84
N THR A 37 -3.24 -2.06 -33.96
CA THR A 37 -3.60 -3.28 -34.69
C THR A 37 -2.92 -3.31 -36.06
N ILE A 38 -2.65 -4.51 -36.57
CA ILE A 38 -2.13 -4.77 -37.91
C ILE A 38 -3.25 -5.36 -38.76
N CYS A 39 -3.40 -4.87 -39.99
CA CYS A 39 -4.34 -5.46 -40.93
C CYS A 39 -3.72 -6.68 -41.59
N THR A 40 -4.42 -7.80 -41.53
CA THR A 40 -4.04 -9.05 -42.22
C THR A 40 -5.17 -9.50 -43.12
N GLU A 41 -4.82 -9.93 -44.33
CA GLU A 41 -5.74 -10.54 -45.28
C GLU A 41 -5.97 -11.99 -44.86
N ILE A 42 -7.22 -12.36 -44.59
CA ILE A 42 -7.61 -13.73 -44.24
C ILE A 42 -8.40 -14.30 -45.40
N PHE A 43 -7.91 -15.41 -45.93
CA PHE A 43 -8.59 -16.18 -46.96
C PHE A 43 -9.56 -17.15 -46.29
N ASP A 44 -10.85 -17.04 -46.60
CA ASP A 44 -11.84 -18.04 -46.23
C ASP A 44 -11.92 -19.11 -47.33
N PRO A 45 -11.44 -20.34 -47.07
CA PRO A 45 -11.41 -21.41 -48.07
C PRO A 45 -12.81 -21.93 -48.43
N SER A 46 -13.84 -21.63 -47.65
CA SER A 46 -15.22 -22.08 -47.91
C SER A 46 -15.97 -21.13 -48.85
N THR A 47 -15.62 -19.84 -48.82
CA THR A 47 -16.28 -18.79 -49.62
C THR A 47 -15.37 -18.25 -50.74
N GLY A 48 -14.07 -18.52 -50.70
CA GLY A 48 -13.09 -18.00 -51.64
C GLY A 48 -12.84 -16.50 -51.50
N VAL A 49 -13.35 -15.88 -50.43
CA VAL A 49 -13.28 -14.43 -50.20
C VAL A 49 -12.04 -14.11 -49.35
N VAL A 50 -11.35 -13.03 -49.73
CA VAL A 50 -10.26 -12.44 -48.95
C VAL A 50 -10.82 -11.25 -48.17
N GLN A 51 -10.69 -11.25 -46.84
CA GLN A 51 -11.20 -10.18 -45.96
C GLN A 51 -10.11 -9.61 -45.06
N ALA A 52 -10.21 -8.31 -44.78
CA ALA A 52 -9.32 -7.59 -43.88
C ALA A 52 -9.74 -7.82 -42.43
N GLN A 53 -8.84 -8.36 -41.63
CA GLN A 53 -9.00 -8.42 -40.17
C GLN A 53 -7.93 -7.58 -39.49
N CYS A 54 -8.35 -6.71 -38.57
CA CYS A 54 -7.44 -5.97 -37.70
C CYS A 54 -7.10 -6.84 -36.49
N LEU A 55 -5.89 -7.37 -36.44
CA LEU A 55 -5.37 -8.13 -35.31
C LEU A 55 -4.57 -7.22 -34.38
N SER A 56 -4.74 -7.34 -33.06
CA SER A 56 -3.82 -6.67 -32.13
C SER A 56 -2.44 -7.31 -32.26
N GLN A 57 -1.38 -6.49 -32.33
CA GLN A 57 0.01 -6.99 -32.37
C GLN A 57 0.43 -7.73 -31.08
N ASP A 58 -0.48 -7.85 -30.12
CA ASP A 58 -0.30 -8.46 -28.80
C ASP A 58 -0.65 -9.95 -28.75
N PHE A 59 -1.12 -10.57 -29.85
CA PHE A 59 -1.33 -12.01 -29.91
C PHE A 59 0.02 -12.76 -29.99
N GLY A 60 0.65 -12.94 -28.82
CA GLY A 60 1.80 -13.82 -28.63
C GLY A 60 3.07 -13.18 -28.05
N ARG A 61 3.12 -11.85 -27.85
CA ARG A 61 4.23 -11.22 -27.11
C ARG A 61 3.91 -11.15 -25.62
N PRO A 62 4.78 -11.68 -24.73
CA PRO A 62 4.63 -11.49 -23.30
C PRO A 62 4.54 -10.01 -22.98
N ARG A 63 3.49 -9.58 -22.27
CA ARG A 63 3.40 -8.20 -21.79
C ARG A 63 4.65 -7.90 -20.93
N PRO A 64 5.32 -6.77 -21.17
CA PRO A 64 6.48 -6.41 -20.36
C PRO A 64 6.06 -6.27 -18.90
N SER A 65 6.71 -7.03 -18.02
CA SER A 65 6.37 -7.15 -16.59
C SER A 65 7.62 -7.21 -15.72
N CYS A 66 7.48 -6.77 -14.48
CA CYS A 66 8.53 -6.82 -13.45
C CYS A 66 8.61 -8.17 -12.70
N ASN A 67 7.74 -9.13 -12.99
CA ASN A 67 7.62 -10.37 -12.21
C ASN A 67 8.91 -11.22 -12.13
N ASN A 68 9.75 -11.19 -13.17
CA ASN A 68 10.99 -11.97 -13.25
C ASN A 68 12.26 -11.10 -13.24
N VAL A 69 12.14 -9.81 -12.89
CA VAL A 69 13.26 -8.86 -12.92
C VAL A 69 13.85 -8.73 -11.52
N ARG A 70 15.06 -9.25 -11.31
CA ARG A 70 15.82 -9.08 -10.07
C ARG A 70 16.71 -7.85 -10.18
N CYS A 71 16.29 -6.76 -9.53
CA CYS A 71 17.12 -5.57 -9.39
C CYS A 71 18.10 -5.72 -8.22
N GLY A 72 19.18 -4.92 -8.22
CA GLY A 72 20.17 -4.91 -7.14
C GLY A 72 19.62 -4.36 -5.81
N PRO A 73 20.40 -4.43 -4.72
CA PRO A 73 19.98 -3.92 -3.41
C PRO A 73 19.60 -2.43 -3.48
N GLY A 74 18.44 -2.07 -2.90
CA GLY A 74 17.90 -0.70 -2.89
C GLY A 74 17.27 -0.24 -4.22
N GLN A 75 17.07 -1.14 -5.17
CA GLN A 75 16.41 -0.86 -6.44
C GLN A 75 15.02 -1.51 -6.50
N ARG A 76 14.11 -0.89 -7.25
CA ARG A 76 12.82 -1.52 -7.60
C ARG A 76 12.64 -1.49 -9.11
N CYS A 77 11.97 -2.51 -9.64
CA CYS A 77 11.57 -2.55 -11.03
C CYS A 77 10.37 -1.63 -11.26
N VAL A 78 10.45 -0.79 -12.29
CA VAL A 78 9.33 0.03 -12.78
C VAL A 78 9.22 -0.13 -14.29
N LEU A 79 8.00 -0.17 -14.82
CA LEU A 79 7.77 -0.16 -16.26
C LEU A 79 7.79 1.30 -16.74
N GLN A 80 8.75 1.65 -17.60
CA GLN A 80 8.90 2.99 -18.15
C GLN A 80 8.65 2.97 -19.65
N GLN A 81 7.89 3.95 -20.16
CA GLN A 81 7.69 4.10 -21.59
C GLN A 81 8.98 4.57 -22.24
N VAL A 82 9.42 3.84 -23.27
CA VAL A 82 10.60 4.21 -24.07
C VAL A 82 10.20 4.94 -25.33
N GLN A 83 11.09 5.78 -25.84
CA GLN A 83 10.96 6.40 -27.15
C GLN A 83 11.50 5.42 -28.19
N CYS A 84 10.62 4.96 -29.08
CA CYS A 84 10.94 4.05 -30.16
C CYS A 84 10.69 4.75 -31.50
N ILE A 85 11.36 4.29 -32.56
CA ILE A 85 11.29 4.94 -33.88
C ILE A 85 9.91 4.73 -34.54
N ARG A 86 9.16 3.68 -34.16
CA ARG A 86 7.84 3.33 -34.68
C ARG A 86 6.87 2.97 -33.56
N ALA A 87 5.75 3.69 -33.46
CA ALA A 87 4.69 3.45 -32.47
C ALA A 87 3.83 2.21 -32.82
N PRO A 88 3.24 1.50 -31.83
CA PRO A 88 3.23 1.81 -30.40
C PRO A 88 4.52 1.38 -29.68
N CYS A 89 5.08 2.24 -28.83
CA CYS A 89 6.23 1.89 -28.01
C CYS A 89 5.79 1.10 -26.75
N PRO A 90 6.26 -0.14 -26.54
CA PRO A 90 5.96 -0.88 -25.32
C PRO A 90 6.68 -0.26 -24.11
N ALA A 91 6.08 -0.36 -22.92
CA ALA A 91 6.79 -0.04 -21.69
C ALA A 91 7.86 -1.11 -21.40
N LEU A 92 9.04 -0.74 -20.93
CA LEU A 92 10.12 -1.68 -20.61
C LEU A 92 10.46 -1.67 -19.11
N PRO A 93 10.90 -2.78 -18.52
CA PRO A 93 11.31 -2.83 -17.12
C PRO A 93 12.66 -2.12 -16.91
N PHE A 94 12.67 -1.13 -16.02
CA PHE A 94 13.88 -0.44 -15.56
C PHE A 94 14.05 -0.62 -14.06
N CYS A 95 15.28 -0.92 -13.64
CA CYS A 95 15.66 -0.91 -12.23
C CYS A 95 16.05 0.50 -11.82
N VAL A 96 15.15 1.18 -11.11
CA VAL A 96 15.44 2.50 -10.56
C VAL A 96 15.92 2.36 -9.12
N ARG A 97 16.94 3.13 -8.74
CA ARG A 97 17.28 3.31 -7.33
C ARG A 97 16.10 3.99 -6.66
N VAL A 98 15.45 3.28 -5.75
CA VAL A 98 14.48 3.92 -4.90
C VAL A 98 15.30 4.64 -3.85
N PRO A 99 15.16 5.96 -3.68
CA PRO A 99 15.57 6.56 -2.42
C PRO A 99 14.74 5.86 -1.36
N VAL A 100 15.36 4.90 -0.65
CA VAL A 100 14.77 4.33 0.55
C VAL A 100 14.78 5.49 1.51
N PHE A 101 13.69 6.25 1.55
CA PHE A 101 13.48 7.23 2.60
C PHE A 101 13.30 6.40 3.86
N VAL A 102 14.42 6.06 4.49
CA VAL A 102 14.43 5.45 5.81
C VAL A 102 13.74 6.47 6.69
N THR A 103 12.49 6.18 7.06
CA THR A 103 11.71 6.97 8.00
C THR A 103 11.97 6.40 9.37
N LYS A 104 12.73 7.14 10.18
CA LYS A 104 12.95 6.75 11.57
C LYS A 104 11.73 7.07 12.42
N PRO A 105 11.46 6.31 13.50
CA PRO A 105 10.36 6.62 14.42
C PRO A 105 10.54 8.00 15.08
N GLY A 106 9.42 8.64 15.44
CA GLY A 106 9.39 9.99 16.02
C GLY A 106 9.10 11.10 15.01
N THR A 107 8.92 12.33 15.49
CA THR A 107 8.66 13.52 14.67
C THR A 107 9.76 14.55 14.89
N CYS A 108 10.00 15.39 13.89
CA CYS A 108 10.93 16.50 14.02
C CYS A 108 10.49 17.44 15.15
N PRO A 109 11.41 17.86 16.04
CA PRO A 109 11.07 18.74 17.14
C PRO A 109 10.47 20.04 16.62
N ARG A 110 9.38 20.47 17.25
CA ARG A 110 8.65 21.69 16.88
C ARG A 110 9.60 22.88 17.03
N GLN A 111 9.88 23.56 15.93
CA GLN A 111 10.74 24.74 15.97
C GLN A 111 9.93 25.89 16.55
N THR A 112 10.27 26.29 17.78
CA THR A 112 9.76 27.53 18.37
C THR A 112 10.19 28.69 17.49
N LEU A 113 9.22 29.54 17.14
CA LEU A 113 9.40 30.74 16.32
C LEU A 113 10.28 31.76 17.05
N THR A 114 11.60 31.54 17.11
CA THR A 114 12.53 32.62 17.42
C THR A 114 12.75 33.41 16.13
N ARG A 115 11.99 34.49 16.00
CA ARG A 115 12.10 35.51 14.95
C ARG A 115 13.55 36.01 14.91
N GLY A 116 14.38 35.50 13.99
CA GLY A 116 15.77 35.96 13.90
C GLY A 116 16.75 35.13 13.05
N GLY A 117 16.41 33.94 12.59
CA GLY A 117 17.32 33.16 11.72
C GLY A 117 17.27 33.63 10.28
N ARG A 118 18.19 34.52 9.86
CA ARG A 118 18.42 34.80 8.43
C ARG A 118 18.66 33.47 7.70
N SER A 119 18.00 33.26 6.55
CA SER A 119 18.36 32.20 5.60
C SER A 119 19.77 32.50 5.07
N GLY A 120 20.79 32.00 5.76
CA GLY A 120 22.16 32.01 5.27
C GLY A 120 22.35 30.95 4.18
N LEU A 121 23.29 31.20 3.26
CA LEU A 121 23.81 30.24 2.28
C LEU A 121 24.44 29.04 3.00
N CYS A 122 23.64 28.09 3.47
CA CYS A 122 24.19 26.86 3.99
C CYS A 122 23.50 25.64 3.41
N ALA A 123 24.33 24.65 3.08
CA ALA A 123 23.92 23.45 2.39
C ALA A 123 23.14 22.53 3.34
N PRO A 124 22.12 21.83 2.85
CA PRO A 124 21.44 20.79 3.63
C PRO A 124 22.46 19.72 4.04
N ARG A 125 22.40 19.29 5.30
CA ARG A 125 23.32 18.28 5.88
C ARG A 125 22.78 16.85 5.80
N CYS A 126 21.50 16.69 5.44
CA CYS A 126 20.85 15.40 5.21
C CYS A 126 19.71 15.60 4.22
N ARG A 127 19.31 14.54 3.52
CA ARG A 127 18.13 14.49 2.64
C ARG A 127 17.06 13.51 3.12
N SER A 128 17.44 12.52 3.94
CA SER A 128 16.57 11.49 4.50
C SER A 128 16.99 11.11 5.93
N ASP A 129 16.09 10.55 6.76
CA ASP A 129 16.45 10.21 8.16
C ASP A 129 17.56 9.15 8.22
N GLY A 130 17.69 8.31 7.19
CA GLY A 130 18.73 7.29 7.08
C GLY A 130 20.16 7.83 6.98
N GLU A 131 20.32 9.09 6.59
CA GLU A 131 21.63 9.77 6.56
C GLU A 131 22.07 10.28 7.93
N CYS A 132 21.13 10.31 8.89
CA CYS A 132 21.42 10.74 10.24
C CYS A 132 21.89 9.56 11.11
N PRO A 133 22.77 9.78 12.10
CA PRO A 133 23.19 8.72 13.02
C PRO A 133 22.06 8.32 13.98
N GLY A 134 22.10 7.10 14.50
CA GLY A 134 21.18 6.62 15.55
C GLY A 134 19.69 6.82 15.21
N ASN A 135 18.95 7.45 16.14
CA ASN A 135 17.53 7.75 15.99
C ASN A 135 17.24 9.15 15.41
N ASP A 136 18.28 9.92 15.08
CA ASP A 136 18.11 11.30 14.61
C ASP A 136 17.39 11.33 13.26
N LYS A 137 16.46 12.27 13.12
CA LYS A 137 15.67 12.48 11.92
C LYS A 137 16.18 13.66 11.12
N CYS A 138 15.99 13.61 9.80
CA CYS A 138 16.37 14.68 8.91
C CYS A 138 15.28 15.75 8.87
N CYS A 139 15.51 16.83 9.61
CA CYS A 139 14.51 17.84 9.92
C CYS A 139 14.80 19.17 9.23
N ARG A 140 13.77 19.76 8.61
CA ARG A 140 13.87 21.11 8.03
C ARG A 140 14.03 22.15 9.14
N SER A 141 15.05 22.97 9.03
CA SER A 141 15.42 24.06 9.95
C SER A 141 15.41 25.39 9.22
N PHE A 142 14.86 26.43 9.87
CA PHE A 142 14.71 27.75 9.26
C PHE A 142 16.04 28.43 8.90
N SER A 143 17.12 28.16 9.64
CA SER A 143 18.42 28.78 9.42
C SER A 143 19.30 28.07 8.37
N CYS A 144 19.00 26.80 8.02
CA CYS A 144 19.96 26.00 7.24
C CYS A 144 19.44 24.82 6.40
N GLY A 145 18.18 24.86 5.95
CA GLY A 145 17.62 23.74 5.20
C GLY A 145 17.47 22.49 6.08
N GLN A 146 17.82 21.30 5.60
CA GLN A 146 17.64 20.04 6.32
C GLN A 146 18.87 19.70 7.20
N THR A 147 18.63 19.37 8.48
CA THR A 147 19.68 18.95 9.42
C THR A 147 19.20 17.78 10.28
N CYS A 148 20.12 16.91 10.69
CA CYS A 148 19.83 15.85 11.64
C CYS A 148 19.48 16.45 13.00
N ARG A 149 18.33 16.08 13.54
CA ARG A 149 17.90 16.43 14.89
C ARG A 149 17.35 15.20 15.58
N SER A 150 17.63 15.11 16.87
CA SER A 150 16.98 14.10 17.69
C SER A 150 15.47 14.27 17.61
N PRO A 151 14.71 13.19 17.41
CA PRO A 151 13.26 13.25 17.37
C PRO A 151 12.77 13.84 18.68
N SER A 152 11.75 14.70 18.62
CA SER A 152 10.96 14.91 19.84
C SER A 152 10.27 13.57 20.12
N ASP A 153 10.49 13.03 21.31
CA ASP A 153 9.82 11.84 21.77
C ASP A 153 8.31 12.08 21.66
N ILE A 154 7.70 11.50 20.61
CA ILE A 154 6.25 11.39 20.54
C ILE A 154 5.91 10.31 21.54
N THR A 155 5.73 10.71 22.79
CA THR A 155 5.30 9.86 23.88
C THR A 155 3.93 10.33 24.33
N CYS A 156 3.28 9.53 25.16
CA CYS A 156 2.03 9.95 25.79
C CYS A 156 2.16 11.22 26.66
N ALA A 157 3.39 11.70 26.95
CA ALA A 157 3.61 13.00 27.58
C ALA A 157 3.20 14.20 26.70
N ASN A 158 3.26 14.06 25.37
CA ASN A 158 3.03 15.16 24.41
C ASN A 158 1.84 14.90 23.47
N VAL A 159 1.13 13.77 23.63
CA VAL A 159 -0.02 13.38 22.79
C VAL A 159 -1.32 13.63 23.56
N ARG A 160 -2.27 14.33 22.93
CA ARG A 160 -3.64 14.49 23.44
C ARG A 160 -4.59 13.69 22.59
N CYS A 161 -5.21 12.66 23.17
CA CYS A 161 -6.25 11.88 22.51
C CYS A 161 -7.60 12.61 22.58
N THR A 162 -8.41 12.50 21.54
CA THR A 162 -9.77 13.04 21.48
C THR A 162 -10.79 11.96 21.86
N GLY A 163 -12.01 12.35 22.27
CA GLY A 163 -13.11 11.40 22.47
C GLY A 163 -13.00 10.51 23.72
N GLY A 164 -12.32 10.96 24.78
CA GLY A 164 -12.20 10.20 26.04
C GLY A 164 -11.23 9.02 25.99
N LEU A 165 -10.48 8.86 24.89
CA LEU A 165 -9.46 7.83 24.74
C LEU A 165 -8.23 8.14 25.62
N THR A 166 -7.57 7.08 26.09
CA THR A 166 -6.33 7.16 26.85
C THR A 166 -5.14 6.84 25.96
N CYS A 167 -4.02 7.51 26.18
CA CYS A 167 -2.79 7.27 25.44
C CYS A 167 -1.96 6.16 26.11
N PHE A 168 -1.51 5.19 25.32
CA PHE A 168 -0.58 4.14 25.74
C PHE A 168 0.65 4.08 24.83
N ASP A 169 1.85 4.01 25.42
CA ASP A 169 3.09 3.80 24.68
C ASP A 169 3.28 2.30 24.38
N ARG A 170 2.89 1.86 23.18
CA ARG A 170 2.98 0.46 22.77
C ARG A 170 4.35 0.14 22.14
N PRO A 171 5.04 -0.93 22.55
CA PRO A 171 6.32 -1.32 21.96
C PRO A 171 6.15 -1.80 20.52
N LEU A 172 7.03 -1.35 19.63
CA LEU A 172 7.12 -1.82 18.26
C LEU A 172 7.86 -3.16 18.20
N PRO A 173 7.55 -4.02 17.21
CA PRO A 173 8.29 -5.27 17.00
C PRO A 173 9.74 -4.96 16.65
N CYS A 174 10.67 -5.46 17.46
CA CYS A 174 12.10 -5.22 17.28
C CYS A 174 12.92 -6.42 17.76
N PHE A 175 14.15 -6.54 17.23
CA PHE A 175 15.07 -7.63 17.59
C PHE A 175 15.87 -7.36 18.87
N ASN A 176 16.25 -6.09 19.12
CA ASN A 176 17.06 -5.69 20.27
C ASN A 176 16.22 -4.92 21.30
N ARG A 177 16.14 -5.42 22.54
CA ARG A 177 15.40 -4.78 23.64
C ARG A 177 16.27 -3.74 24.37
N PRO A 178 15.69 -2.65 24.92
CA PRO A 178 14.27 -2.29 24.90
C PRO A 178 13.79 -1.84 23.52
N CYS A 179 12.58 -2.27 23.13
CA CYS A 179 12.01 -1.88 21.85
C CYS A 179 11.54 -0.42 21.86
N PRO A 180 11.68 0.29 20.72
CA PRO A 180 11.09 1.62 20.58
C PRO A 180 9.57 1.53 20.74
N THR A 181 8.97 2.48 21.44
CA THR A 181 7.52 2.56 21.64
C THR A 181 6.89 3.57 20.69
N ARG A 182 5.57 3.44 20.47
CA ARG A 182 4.75 4.43 19.76
C ARG A 182 3.46 4.69 20.55
N PRO A 183 3.02 5.94 20.68
CA PRO A 183 1.79 6.27 21.37
C PRO A 183 0.59 5.83 20.53
N VAL A 184 -0.39 5.22 21.20
CA VAL A 184 -1.65 4.76 20.63
C VAL A 184 -2.78 5.29 21.52
N CYS A 185 -3.77 5.95 20.90
CA CYS A 185 -5.01 6.31 21.57
C CYS A 185 -5.98 5.15 21.43
N GLU A 186 -6.33 4.52 22.55
CA GLU A 186 -7.30 3.44 22.60
C GLU A 186 -8.22 3.64 23.80
N GLU A 187 -9.39 3.00 23.74
CA GLU A 187 -10.29 2.99 24.89
C GLU A 187 -9.57 2.30 26.06
N ALA A 188 -9.60 2.95 27.22
CA ALA A 188 -9.25 2.26 28.45
C ALA A 188 -10.30 1.18 28.68
N VAL A 189 -10.04 -0.03 28.19
CA VAL A 189 -10.77 -1.21 28.65
C VAL A 189 -10.36 -1.39 30.11
N ILE A 190 -11.15 -0.83 31.01
CA ILE A 190 -11.08 -1.17 32.43
C ILE A 190 -11.49 -2.64 32.48
N ILE A 191 -10.53 -3.56 32.39
CA ILE A 191 -10.77 -4.94 32.75
C ILE A 191 -11.07 -4.88 34.25
N PRO A 192 -12.31 -5.13 34.71
CA PRO A 192 -12.56 -5.23 36.14
C PRO A 192 -11.62 -6.32 36.65
N LEU A 193 -10.74 -5.98 37.59
CA LEU A 193 -9.98 -7.04 38.26
C LEU A 193 -11.01 -7.96 38.93
N PRO A 194 -10.85 -9.29 38.84
CA PRO A 194 -11.84 -10.28 39.30
C PRO A 194 -12.11 -10.27 40.82
N ASP A 195 -11.51 -9.33 41.54
CA ASP A 195 -11.62 -9.13 42.98
C ASP A 195 -12.22 -7.75 43.34
N GLN A 196 -12.90 -7.08 42.41
CA GLN A 196 -13.52 -5.78 42.66
C GLN A 196 -15.01 -5.86 42.94
N CYS A 197 -15.46 -5.00 43.86
CA CYS A 197 -16.88 -4.82 44.13
C CYS A 197 -17.59 -4.19 42.93
N PRO A 198 -18.83 -4.61 42.62
CA PRO A 198 -19.65 -3.95 41.61
C PRO A 198 -19.82 -2.47 41.96
N VAL A 199 -19.57 -1.59 40.99
CA VAL A 199 -19.75 -0.15 41.14
C VAL A 199 -21.26 0.15 41.07
N PHE A 200 -21.86 0.47 42.21
CA PHE A 200 -23.22 1.00 42.25
C PHE A 200 -23.17 2.50 41.99
N ALA A 201 -23.94 2.96 41.01
CA ALA A 201 -24.26 4.38 40.93
C ALA A 201 -24.84 4.82 42.28
N ALA A 202 -24.35 5.93 42.84
CA ALA A 202 -24.76 6.44 44.15
C ALA A 202 -26.22 6.93 44.13
N VAL A 203 -27.16 5.99 44.07
CA VAL A 203 -28.58 6.24 44.25
C VAL A 203 -28.83 6.17 45.75
N VAL A 204 -29.10 7.32 46.34
CA VAL A 204 -29.52 7.42 47.74
C VAL A 204 -30.95 6.91 47.80
N ASP A 205 -31.14 5.64 48.18
CA ASP A 205 -32.46 5.09 48.47
C ASP A 205 -32.83 5.43 49.93
N PRO A 206 -33.76 6.37 50.17
CA PRO A 206 -34.16 6.76 51.52
C PRO A 206 -34.89 5.64 52.28
N SER A 207 -35.30 4.56 51.60
CA SER A 207 -35.96 3.39 52.20
C SER A 207 -35.00 2.45 52.92
N CYS A 208 -33.69 2.70 52.84
CA CYS A 208 -32.70 1.76 53.33
C CYS A 208 -32.11 2.17 54.68
N PHE A 209 -32.37 1.37 55.71
CA PHE A 209 -31.68 1.49 57.00
C PHE A 209 -30.20 1.13 56.80
N ARG A 210 -29.29 2.11 56.97
CA ARG A 210 -27.85 1.87 56.92
C ARG A 210 -27.45 0.93 58.05
N ARG A 211 -27.24 -0.34 57.71
CA ARG A 211 -26.71 -1.35 58.62
C ARG A 211 -25.77 -2.27 57.86
N ASP A 212 -24.53 -2.32 58.34
CA ASP A 212 -23.51 -3.21 57.80
C ASP A 212 -23.87 -4.66 58.13
N ARG A 213 -23.97 -5.48 57.08
CA ARG A 213 -24.25 -6.92 57.20
C ARG A 213 -23.00 -7.77 57.02
N CYS A 214 -21.87 -7.13 56.75
CA CYS A 214 -20.57 -7.78 56.68
C CYS A 214 -19.47 -6.85 57.15
N VAL A 215 -18.38 -7.46 57.61
CA VAL A 215 -17.13 -6.78 57.97
C VAL A 215 -16.01 -7.43 57.16
N SER A 216 -15.20 -6.60 56.52
CA SER A 216 -13.95 -6.97 55.87
C SER A 216 -12.80 -6.39 56.69
N ASP A 217 -11.99 -7.26 57.28
CA ASP A 217 -10.69 -6.92 57.88
C ASP A 217 -9.59 -7.63 57.06
N ASN A 218 -8.34 -7.18 57.18
CA ASN A 218 -7.19 -7.61 56.37
C ASN A 218 -6.89 -9.13 56.39
N ARG A 219 -7.56 -9.92 57.24
CA ARG A 219 -7.37 -11.37 57.37
C ARG A 219 -8.67 -12.19 57.33
N PHE A 220 -9.85 -11.56 57.39
CA PHE A 220 -11.13 -12.27 57.45
C PHE A 220 -12.26 -11.45 56.83
N THR A 221 -13.04 -12.10 55.97
CA THR A 221 -14.31 -11.60 55.45
C THR A 221 -15.42 -12.42 56.07
N SER A 222 -16.41 -11.76 56.68
CA SER A 222 -17.60 -12.43 57.23
C SER A 222 -18.56 -12.94 56.15
N CYS A 223 -18.17 -12.84 54.87
CA CYS A 223 -18.97 -13.26 53.74
C CYS A 223 -18.66 -14.71 53.32
N PRO A 224 -19.65 -15.45 52.80
CA PRO A 224 -19.44 -16.80 52.28
C PRO A 224 -18.40 -16.82 51.14
N ARG A 225 -17.72 -17.96 50.95
CA ARG A 225 -16.67 -18.14 49.94
C ARG A 225 -17.13 -17.68 48.56
N GLY A 226 -16.31 -16.85 47.90
CA GLY A 226 -16.61 -16.29 46.59
C GLY A 226 -17.46 -15.01 46.60
N THR A 227 -17.63 -14.37 47.76
CA THR A 227 -18.26 -13.04 47.87
C THR A 227 -17.38 -12.06 48.64
N LEU A 228 -17.42 -10.80 48.21
CA LEU A 228 -16.68 -9.69 48.78
C LEU A 228 -17.63 -8.82 49.62
N CYS A 229 -17.12 -8.28 50.73
CA CYS A 229 -17.87 -7.33 51.54
C CYS A 229 -17.78 -5.94 50.90
N CYS A 230 -18.84 -5.54 50.21
CA CYS A 230 -18.87 -4.35 49.37
C CYS A 230 -19.71 -3.24 49.99
N SER A 231 -19.25 -2.00 49.82
CA SER A 231 -19.99 -0.81 50.24
C SER A 231 -21.14 -0.52 49.27
N THR A 232 -22.37 -0.52 49.79
CA THR A 232 -23.56 -0.11 49.03
C THR A 232 -24.15 1.16 49.68
N PRO A 233 -25.05 1.89 49.02
CA PRO A 233 -25.76 3.04 49.63
C PRO A 233 -26.48 2.67 50.95
N CYS A 234 -26.78 1.39 51.11
CA CYS A 234 -27.46 0.75 52.21
C CYS A 234 -26.53 0.23 53.35
N GLY A 235 -25.23 0.51 53.28
CA GLY A 235 -24.20 -0.09 54.14
C GLY A 235 -23.46 -1.25 53.47
N ARG A 236 -22.64 -1.98 54.22
CA ARG A 236 -21.82 -3.08 53.70
C ARG A 236 -22.63 -4.37 53.49
N ARG A 237 -22.50 -5.01 52.33
CA ARG A 237 -23.17 -6.28 51.97
C ARG A 237 -22.23 -7.24 51.24
N CYS A 238 -22.46 -8.55 51.41
CA CYS A 238 -21.73 -9.58 50.68
C CYS A 238 -22.26 -9.68 49.25
N LEU A 239 -21.41 -9.40 48.27
CA LEU A 239 -21.74 -9.42 46.85
C LEU A 239 -20.76 -10.30 46.09
N ARG A 240 -21.20 -10.87 44.97
CA ARG A 240 -20.29 -11.58 44.06
C ARG A 240 -19.38 -10.55 43.36
N PRO A 241 -18.08 -10.85 43.19
CA PRO A 241 -17.18 -10.02 42.39
C PRO A 241 -17.66 -9.95 40.94
N GLN A 242 -17.29 -8.88 40.23
CA GLN A 242 -17.54 -8.73 38.79
C GLN A 242 -16.44 -9.36 37.94
#